data_AF-A0A8G1EFJ3-F1
#
_entry.id   AF-A0A8G1EFJ3-F1
#
_cell.length_a   1.000
_cell.length_b   1.000
_cell.length_c   1.000
_cell.angle_alpha   90.00
_cell.angle_beta   90.00
_cell.angle_gamma   90.00
#
_symmetry.space_group_name_H-M   'P 1'
#
loop_
_entity.id
_entity.type
_entity.pdbx_description
1 polymer ?
#
loop_
_entity_poly.entity_id
_entity_poly.type
_entity_poly.pdbx_seq_one_letter_code
_entity_poly.pdbx_strand_id
1 'polypeptide(L)'
;MSQVRAQAYITLAGRSGWALLNTYHAVLRERGYRPAEVHLVAWEESALGTVLEGIRLISERYAFSPRISVVRVAEGDYAAAGERVLGLVRAFAARGFETALDITPGRKAAIVSVCLDLAAADLRVDHIYYLGLPIPDPPARPYLLIPLHIQPLRDLIEEGGPG
;
A
#
# COMPACT_ATOMS: atom_id res chain seq x y z
N MET A 1 -2.72 26.43 13.04
CA MET A 1 -3.05 25.88 11.70
C MET A 1 -2.22 24.62 11.54
N SER A 2 -2.85 23.44 11.52
CA SER A 2 -2.14 22.18 11.26
C SER A 2 -1.59 22.24 9.82
N GLN A 3 -0.29 22.03 9.66
CA GLN A 3 0.34 21.97 8.35
C GLN A 3 -0.08 20.64 7.72
N VAL A 4 -0.73 20.68 6.55
CA VAL A 4 -1.11 19.45 5.83
C VAL A 4 0.19 18.74 5.42
N ARG A 5 0.44 17.56 6.00
CA ARG A 5 1.60 16.73 5.65
C ARG A 5 1.38 16.15 4.26
N ALA A 6 2.42 16.10 3.45
CA ALA A 6 2.36 15.35 2.19
C ALA A 6 2.20 13.86 2.51
N GLN A 7 1.43 13.14 1.70
CA GLN A 7 1.12 11.73 1.92
C GLN A 7 1.97 10.82 1.01
N ALA A 8 2.44 9.70 1.55
CA ALA A 8 3.16 8.66 0.81
C ALA A 8 2.47 7.31 1.00
N TYR A 9 2.33 6.56 -0.08
CA TYR A 9 1.72 5.25 -0.08
C TYR A 9 2.73 4.20 -0.54
N ILE A 10 3.04 3.24 0.32
CA ILE A 10 3.90 2.11 0.02
C ILE A 10 3.01 0.87 -0.12
N THR A 11 3.23 0.06 -1.15
CA THR A 11 2.56 -1.24 -1.29
C THR A 11 3.53 -2.29 -1.82
N LEU A 12 3.23 -3.55 -1.51
CA LEU A 12 4.02 -4.72 -1.90
C LEU A 12 3.32 -5.43 -3.06
N ALA A 13 4.01 -5.69 -4.17
CA ALA A 13 3.43 -6.52 -5.22
C ALA A 13 3.26 -7.96 -4.72
N GLY A 14 2.09 -8.53 -4.99
CA GLY A 14 1.89 -9.97 -4.90
C GLY A 14 1.20 -10.51 -6.12
N ARG A 15 0.47 -11.61 -5.94
CA ARG A 15 -0.04 -12.42 -7.05
C ARG A 15 -1.17 -11.75 -7.85
N SER A 16 -1.85 -10.77 -7.27
CA SER A 16 -3.03 -10.14 -7.87
C SER A 16 -2.86 -8.63 -7.96
N GLY A 17 -2.75 -8.11 -9.19
CA GLY A 17 -2.82 -6.66 -9.45
C GLY A 17 -4.18 -6.07 -9.05
N TRP A 18 -5.26 -6.86 -9.10
CA TRP A 18 -6.59 -6.41 -8.66
C TRP A 18 -6.66 -6.16 -7.16
N ALA A 19 -6.00 -6.98 -6.34
CA ALA A 19 -5.96 -6.73 -4.89
C ALA A 19 -5.35 -5.35 -4.59
N LEU A 20 -4.23 -5.03 -5.23
CA LEU A 20 -3.57 -3.74 -5.12
C LEU A 20 -4.46 -2.59 -5.60
N LEU A 21 -4.98 -2.68 -6.82
CA LEU A 21 -5.81 -1.61 -7.41
C LEU A 21 -7.08 -1.39 -6.61
N ASN A 22 -7.69 -2.45 -6.08
CA ASN A 22 -8.91 -2.35 -5.29
C ASN A 22 -8.64 -1.72 -3.92
N THR A 23 -7.55 -2.11 -3.23
CA THR A 23 -7.18 -1.46 -1.97
C THR A 23 -6.81 0.00 -2.20
N TYR A 24 -6.04 0.30 -3.25
CA TYR A 24 -5.70 1.69 -3.60
C TYR A 24 -6.96 2.53 -3.84
N HIS A 25 -7.91 2.03 -4.62
CA HIS A 25 -9.18 2.72 -4.85
C HIS A 25 -9.99 2.89 -3.55
N ALA A 26 -10.08 1.85 -2.72
CA ALA A 26 -10.78 1.91 -1.43
C ALA A 26 -10.16 2.99 -0.52
N VAL A 27 -8.84 3.04 -0.40
CA VAL A 27 -8.10 4.02 0.40
C VAL A 27 -8.39 5.45 -0.06
N LEU A 28 -8.33 5.70 -1.38
CA LEU A 28 -8.67 7.01 -1.93
C LEU A 28 -10.14 7.38 -1.67
N ARG A 29 -11.06 6.44 -1.83
CA ARG A 29 -12.50 6.70 -1.70
C ARG A 29 -12.95 6.88 -0.26
N GLU A 30 -12.57 5.95 0.61
CA GLU A 30 -13.11 5.82 1.97
C GLU A 30 -12.33 6.65 2.98
N ARG A 31 -11.02 6.80 2.79
CA ARG A 31 -10.15 7.55 3.74
C ARG A 31 -9.79 8.94 3.25
N GLY A 32 -10.09 9.27 1.99
CA GLY A 32 -9.66 10.55 1.42
C GLY A 32 -8.14 10.70 1.31
N TYR A 33 -7.39 9.60 1.43
CA TYR A 33 -5.93 9.60 1.34
C TYR A 33 -5.51 9.87 -0.12
N ARG A 34 -4.70 10.90 -0.34
CA ARG A 34 -4.26 11.42 -1.66
C ARG A 34 -2.73 11.50 -1.67
N PRO A 35 -2.05 10.36 -1.88
CA PRO A 35 -0.59 10.34 -1.81
C PRO A 35 0.04 11.21 -2.90
N ALA A 36 1.03 12.01 -2.53
CA ALA A 36 1.92 12.67 -3.48
C ALA A 36 2.89 11.67 -4.13
N GLU A 37 3.20 10.58 -3.43
CA GLU A 37 4.09 9.51 -3.89
C GLU A 37 3.51 8.12 -3.64
N VAL A 38 3.58 7.26 -4.64
CA VAL A 38 3.22 5.84 -4.57
C VAL A 38 4.46 5.02 -4.90
N HIS A 39 4.88 4.15 -3.99
CA HIS A 39 6.05 3.30 -4.14
C HIS A 39 5.64 1.84 -4.11
N LEU A 40 5.90 1.13 -5.22
CA LEU A 40 5.68 -0.32 -5.34
C LEU A 40 6.98 -1.07 -5.07
N VAL A 41 7.02 -1.91 -4.05
CA VAL A 41 8.09 -2.91 -3.89
C VAL A 41 7.63 -4.20 -4.57
N ALA A 42 8.30 -4.60 -5.64
CA ALA A 42 7.84 -5.68 -6.51
C ALA A 42 8.94 -6.69 -6.84
N TRP A 43 8.55 -7.94 -7.08
CA TRP A 43 9.47 -8.97 -7.54
C TRP A 43 9.97 -8.66 -8.95
N GLU A 44 11.22 -8.99 -9.28
CA GLU A 44 11.85 -8.72 -10.59
C GLU A 44 10.97 -9.15 -11.77
N GLU A 45 10.43 -10.36 -11.73
CA GLU A 45 9.61 -10.95 -12.80
C GLU A 45 8.16 -10.43 -12.86
N SER A 46 7.76 -9.51 -11.96
CA SER A 46 6.39 -9.02 -11.92
C SER A 46 6.07 -8.12 -13.14
N ALA A 47 5.03 -8.48 -13.90
CA ALA A 47 4.47 -7.62 -14.94
C ALA A 47 3.58 -6.54 -14.28
N LEU A 48 4.03 -5.27 -14.31
CA LEU A 48 3.39 -4.18 -13.57
C LEU A 48 2.65 -3.18 -14.45
N GLY A 49 2.72 -3.27 -15.78
CA GLY A 49 2.19 -2.25 -16.70
C GLY A 49 0.75 -1.85 -16.39
N THR A 50 -0.15 -2.83 -16.32
CA THR A 50 -1.57 -2.62 -15.99
C THR A 50 -1.80 -2.07 -14.58
N VAL A 51 -0.94 -2.44 -13.62
CA VAL A 51 -1.05 -1.95 -12.23
C VAL A 51 -0.65 -0.49 -12.14
N LEU A 52 0.46 -0.11 -12.76
CA LEU A 52 0.94 1.27 -12.77
C LEU A 52 -0.04 2.18 -13.49
N GLU A 53 -0.59 1.73 -14.62
CA GLU A 53 -1.61 2.47 -15.35
C GLU A 53 -2.92 2.56 -14.55
N GLY A 54 -3.32 1.46 -13.90
CA GLY A 54 -4.49 1.45 -13.02
C GLY A 54 -4.35 2.44 -11.86
N ILE A 55 -3.18 2.54 -11.23
CA ILE A 55 -2.92 3.56 -10.19
C ILE A 55 -3.15 4.95 -10.77
N ARG A 56 -2.57 5.28 -11.93
CA ARG A 56 -2.75 6.60 -12.56
C ARG A 56 -4.21 6.92 -12.84
N LEU A 57 -4.93 6.03 -13.51
CA LEU A 57 -6.34 6.22 -13.85
C LEU A 57 -7.22 6.37 -12.61
N ILE A 58 -6.94 5.60 -11.55
CA ILE A 58 -7.64 5.76 -10.27
C ILE A 58 -7.31 7.12 -9.66
N SER A 59 -6.04 7.56 -9.62
CA SER A 59 -5.67 8.87 -9.06
C SER A 59 -6.34 10.03 -9.82
N GLU A 60 -6.35 9.97 -11.15
CA GLU A 60 -6.94 10.99 -12.04
C GLU A 60 -8.44 11.16 -11.77
N ARG A 61 -9.18 10.07 -11.52
CA ARG A 61 -10.59 10.11 -11.09
C ARG A 61 -10.80 10.99 -9.85
N TYR A 62 -9.80 11.07 -8.98
CA TYR A 62 -9.82 11.89 -7.77
C TYR A 62 -9.04 13.21 -7.90
N ALA A 63 -8.77 13.64 -9.14
CA ALA A 63 -8.16 14.93 -9.49
C ALA A 63 -6.74 15.14 -8.92
N PHE A 64 -5.93 14.08 -8.82
CA PHE A 64 -4.51 14.19 -8.46
C PHE A 64 -3.64 13.22 -9.26
N SER A 65 -2.33 13.48 -9.30
CA SER A 65 -1.36 12.66 -10.03
C SER A 65 -0.13 12.39 -9.15
N PRO A 66 -0.01 11.20 -8.53
CA PRO A 66 1.13 10.85 -7.70
C PRO A 66 2.38 10.60 -8.55
N ARG A 67 3.56 10.85 -7.99
CA ARG A 67 4.78 10.24 -8.52
C ARG A 67 4.79 8.76 -8.18
N ILE A 68 4.88 7.92 -9.20
CA ILE A 68 4.87 6.46 -9.04
C ILE A 68 6.29 5.94 -9.28
N SER A 69 6.82 5.17 -8.34
CA SER A 69 8.12 4.50 -8.44
C SER A 69 7.95 2.99 -8.22
N VAL A 70 8.88 2.22 -8.76
CA VAL A 70 8.97 0.77 -8.54
C VAL A 70 10.37 0.44 -8.06
N VAL A 71 10.45 -0.30 -6.96
CA VAL A 71 11.68 -0.90 -6.46
C VAL A 71 11.59 -2.41 -6.71
N ARG A 72 12.53 -2.94 -7.48
CA ARG A 72 12.60 -4.38 -7.77
C ARG A 72 13.41 -5.10 -6.69
N VAL A 73 12.93 -6.27 -6.30
CA VAL A 73 13.59 -7.20 -5.39
C VAL A 73 13.61 -8.60 -5.99
N ALA A 74 14.66 -9.37 -5.71
CA ALA A 74 14.78 -10.73 -6.20
C ALA A 74 13.61 -11.60 -5.69
N GLU A 75 13.15 -12.52 -6.54
CA GLU A 75 12.05 -13.43 -6.21
C GLU A 75 12.38 -14.25 -4.94
N GLY A 76 11.52 -14.14 -3.92
CA GLY A 76 11.71 -14.85 -2.65
C GLY A 76 12.67 -14.18 -1.66
N ASP A 77 13.31 -13.06 -2.02
CA ASP A 77 14.13 -12.27 -1.10
C ASP A 77 13.25 -11.35 -0.23
N TYR A 78 12.61 -11.97 0.77
CA TYR A 78 11.71 -11.27 1.68
C TYR A 78 12.44 -10.27 2.58
N ALA A 79 13.70 -10.55 2.94
CA ALA A 79 14.55 -9.67 3.73
C ALA A 79 14.83 -8.37 2.96
N ALA A 80 15.22 -8.47 1.69
CA ALA A 80 15.40 -7.28 0.85
C ALA A 80 14.09 -6.49 0.71
N ALA A 81 12.92 -7.15 0.57
CA ALA A 81 11.64 -6.45 0.54
C ALA A 81 11.39 -5.63 1.82
N GLY A 82 11.68 -6.21 2.99
CA GLY A 82 11.65 -5.55 4.29
C GLY A 82 12.57 -4.33 4.36
N GLU A 83 13.85 -4.51 4.01
CA GLU A 83 14.86 -3.44 3.97
C GLU A 83 14.45 -2.29 3.04
N ARG A 84 13.87 -2.58 1.87
CA ARG A 84 13.41 -1.55 0.93
C ARG A 84 12.26 -0.73 1.51
N VAL A 85 11.27 -1.37 2.14
CA VAL A 85 10.18 -0.64 2.78
C VAL A 85 10.71 0.19 3.96
N LEU A 86 11.59 -0.38 4.79
CA LEU A 86 12.24 0.35 5.88
C LEU A 86 12.95 1.61 5.40
N GLY A 87 13.72 1.51 4.30
CA GLY A 87 14.40 2.65 3.68
C GLY A 87 13.43 3.73 3.19
N LEU A 88 12.31 3.34 2.58
CA LEU A 88 11.26 4.26 2.16
C LEU A 88 10.61 4.98 3.35
N VAL A 89 10.24 4.24 4.40
CA VAL A 89 9.65 4.82 5.62
C VAL A 89 10.62 5.81 6.28
N ARG A 90 11.91 5.48 6.38
CA ARG A 90 12.94 6.43 6.88
C ARG A 90 12.99 7.70 6.03
N ALA A 91 13.02 7.56 4.71
CA ALA A 91 13.08 8.70 3.81
C ALA A 91 11.84 9.60 3.91
N PHE A 92 10.65 9.02 4.05
CA PHE A 92 9.41 9.77 4.24
C PHE A 92 9.33 10.46 5.59
N ALA A 93 9.73 9.78 6.66
CA ALA A 93 9.81 10.38 7.99
C ALA A 93 10.73 11.60 8.01
N ALA A 94 11.92 11.49 7.40
CA ALA A 94 12.88 12.61 7.29
C ALA A 94 12.33 13.81 6.49
N ARG A 95 11.37 13.56 5.59
CA ARG A 95 10.70 14.58 4.77
C ARG A 95 9.37 15.07 5.36
N GLY A 96 9.00 14.59 6.54
CA GLY A 96 7.75 14.96 7.22
C GLY A 96 6.48 14.40 6.58
N PHE A 97 6.57 13.36 5.76
CA PHE A 97 5.42 12.74 5.10
C PHE A 97 4.59 11.94 6.09
N GLU A 98 3.27 12.00 5.94
CA GLU A 98 2.35 10.98 6.47
C GLU A 98 2.47 9.74 5.58
N THR A 99 2.67 8.57 6.16
CA THR A 99 3.03 7.34 5.43
C THR A 99 2.00 6.24 5.67
N ALA A 100 1.46 5.70 4.59
CA ALA A 100 0.60 4.53 4.59
C ALA A 100 1.30 3.31 3.98
N LEU A 101 1.12 2.15 4.61
CA LEU A 101 1.56 0.85 4.10
C LEU A 101 0.34 -0.01 3.74
N ASP A 102 0.18 -0.39 2.47
CA ASP A 102 -0.80 -1.37 2.05
C ASP A 102 -0.19 -2.78 2.02
N ILE A 103 -0.76 -3.64 2.86
CA ILE A 103 -0.33 -5.03 3.03
C ILE A 103 -1.23 -6.01 2.27
N THR A 104 -2.32 -5.55 1.65
CA THR A 104 -3.31 -6.43 0.99
C THR A 104 -2.72 -7.33 -0.10
N PRO A 105 -1.93 -6.80 -1.06
CA PRO A 105 -1.41 -7.63 -2.13
C PRO A 105 -0.17 -8.43 -1.67
N GLY A 106 0.48 -8.04 -0.58
CA GLY A 106 1.75 -8.58 -0.14
C GLY A 106 1.73 -10.08 0.15
N ARG A 107 2.86 -10.75 -0.12
CA ARG A 107 3.06 -12.13 0.35
C ARG A 107 3.28 -12.09 1.86
N LYS A 108 2.70 -13.05 2.59
CA LYS A 108 2.79 -13.09 4.07
C LYS A 108 4.23 -12.98 4.59
N ALA A 109 5.18 -13.69 3.98
CA ALA A 109 6.59 -13.63 4.37
C ALA A 109 7.20 -12.22 4.17
N ALA A 110 6.88 -11.54 3.07
CA ALA A 110 7.32 -10.16 2.84
C ALA A 110 6.71 -9.19 3.86
N ILE A 111 5.40 -9.32 4.15
CA ILE A 111 4.72 -8.50 5.15
C ILE A 111 5.34 -8.68 6.53
N VAL A 112 5.60 -9.93 6.94
CA VAL A 112 6.26 -10.22 8.23
C VAL A 112 7.65 -9.60 8.28
N SER A 113 8.46 -9.72 7.22
CA SER A 113 9.79 -9.09 7.16
C SER A 113 9.69 -7.58 7.34
N VAL A 114 8.79 -6.92 6.61
CA VAL A 114 8.55 -5.47 6.74
C VAL A 114 8.18 -5.09 8.18
N CYS A 115 7.24 -5.80 8.80
CA CYS A 115 6.81 -5.51 10.17
C CYS A 115 7.94 -5.70 11.18
N LEU A 116 8.74 -6.76 11.04
CA LEU A 116 9.89 -7.01 11.91
C LEU A 116 10.96 -5.92 11.76
N ASP A 117 11.27 -5.52 10.53
CA ASP A 117 12.27 -4.48 10.27
C ASP A 117 11.84 -3.11 10.80
N LEU A 118 10.56 -2.76 10.63
CA LEU A 118 10.00 -1.52 11.21
C LEU A 118 10.04 -1.55 12.74
N ALA A 119 9.66 -2.66 13.36
CA ALA A 119 9.69 -2.82 14.82
C ALA A 119 11.12 -2.78 15.38
N ALA A 120 12.06 -3.48 14.75
CA ALA A 120 13.48 -3.48 15.15
C ALA A 120 14.12 -2.09 15.02
N ALA A 121 13.64 -1.28 14.07
CA ALA A 121 14.09 0.08 13.86
C ALA A 121 13.41 1.13 14.74
N ASP A 122 12.44 0.75 15.57
CA ASP A 122 11.52 1.65 16.29
C ASP A 122 10.90 2.72 15.36
N LEU A 123 10.53 2.30 14.15
CA LEU A 123 9.85 3.16 13.17
C LEU A 123 8.39 2.79 13.05
N ARG A 124 7.57 3.82 12.85
CA ARG A 124 6.13 3.69 12.67
C ARG A 124 5.71 4.32 11.36
N VAL A 125 4.70 3.71 10.74
CA VAL A 125 3.89 4.32 9.69
C VAL A 125 2.63 4.89 10.34
N ASP A 126 2.03 5.89 9.71
CA ASP A 126 0.80 6.51 10.21
C ASP A 126 -0.42 5.60 9.94
N HIS A 127 -0.38 4.80 8.87
CA HIS A 127 -1.46 3.86 8.49
C HIS A 127 -0.94 2.51 8.02
N ILE A 128 -1.68 1.44 8.34
CA ILE A 128 -1.51 0.11 7.71
C ILE A 128 -2.85 -0.34 7.14
N TYR A 129 -2.98 -0.30 5.82
CA TYR A 129 -4.22 -0.64 5.14
C TYR A 129 -4.29 -2.11 4.74
N TYR A 130 -5.47 -2.70 4.95
CA TYR A 130 -5.81 -4.05 4.52
C TYR A 130 -7.26 -4.09 4.01
N LEU A 131 -7.47 -4.46 2.75
CA LEU A 131 -8.81 -4.68 2.21
C LEU A 131 -9.21 -6.15 2.41
N GLY A 132 -10.07 -6.40 3.39
CA GLY A 132 -10.51 -7.76 3.72
C GLY A 132 -11.52 -8.27 2.71
N LEU A 133 -11.16 -9.27 1.90
CA LEU A 133 -12.11 -9.97 1.02
C LEU A 133 -12.43 -11.35 1.61
N PRO A 134 -13.71 -11.74 1.75
CA PRO A 134 -14.12 -12.94 2.47
C PRO A 134 -13.92 -14.24 1.69
N ILE A 135 -13.30 -14.18 0.50
CA ILE A 135 -13.12 -15.35 -0.37
C ILE A 135 -11.66 -15.40 -0.82
N PRO A 136 -10.99 -16.56 -0.72
CA PRO A 136 -9.72 -16.81 -1.41
C PRO A 136 -9.91 -16.58 -2.91
N ASP A 137 -9.05 -15.77 -3.53
CA ASP A 137 -9.11 -15.44 -4.97
C ASP A 137 -10.43 -14.77 -5.40
N PRO A 138 -10.71 -13.56 -4.86
CA PRO A 138 -11.89 -12.81 -5.25
C PRO A 138 -11.87 -12.54 -6.76
N PRO A 139 -13.05 -12.52 -7.42
CA PRO A 139 -13.13 -12.33 -8.86
C PRO A 139 -12.40 -11.05 -9.27
N ALA A 140 -11.65 -11.14 -10.37
CA ALA A 140 -10.90 -10.06 -10.99
C ALA A 140 -11.82 -8.93 -11.48
N ARG A 141 -12.29 -8.11 -10.54
CA ARG A 141 -13.27 -7.04 -10.76
C ARG A 141 -12.79 -5.76 -10.09
N PRO A 142 -13.04 -4.60 -10.72
CA PRO A 142 -12.85 -3.30 -10.08
C PRO A 142 -13.63 -3.20 -8.76
N TYR A 143 -13.04 -2.50 -7.79
CA TYR A 143 -13.58 -2.27 -6.45
C TYR A 143 -15.07 -1.92 -6.41
N LEU A 144 -15.54 -1.01 -7.29
CA LEU A 144 -16.95 -0.59 -7.33
C LEU A 144 -17.92 -1.65 -7.86
N LEU A 145 -17.42 -2.74 -8.45
CA LEU A 145 -18.22 -3.89 -8.91
C LEU A 145 -18.22 -5.05 -7.90
N ILE A 146 -17.50 -4.92 -6.78
CA ILE A 146 -17.55 -5.84 -5.65
C ILE A 146 -18.51 -5.23 -4.61
N PRO A 147 -19.44 -5.99 -4.01
CA PRO A 147 -20.33 -5.43 -3.00
C PRO A 147 -19.54 -4.86 -1.80
N LEU A 148 -19.76 -3.58 -1.47
CA LEU A 148 -18.95 -2.86 -0.47
C LEU A 148 -18.95 -3.52 0.92
N HIS A 149 -20.08 -4.08 1.35
CA HIS A 149 -20.22 -4.71 2.66
C HIS A 149 -19.37 -5.98 2.84
N ILE A 150 -18.88 -6.57 1.74
CA ILE A 150 -17.98 -7.73 1.77
C ILE A 150 -16.51 -7.36 1.50
N GLN A 151 -16.17 -6.08 1.48
CA GLN A 151 -14.79 -5.64 1.27
C GLN A 151 -14.39 -4.51 2.23
N PRO A 152 -14.48 -4.72 3.56
CA PRO A 152 -14.11 -3.69 4.51
C PRO A 152 -12.65 -3.28 4.35
N LEU A 153 -12.43 -1.98 4.17
CA LEU A 153 -11.11 -1.38 4.29
C LEU A 153 -10.77 -1.17 5.76
N ARG A 154 -9.73 -1.87 6.22
CA ARG A 154 -9.19 -1.79 7.59
C ARG A 154 -8.00 -0.86 7.62
N ASP A 155 -7.90 -0.09 8.70
CA ASP A 155 -6.66 0.58 9.10
C ASP A 155 -6.20 -0.04 10.42
N LEU A 156 -5.16 -0.84 10.36
CA LEU A 156 -4.70 -1.63 11.51
C LEU A 156 -4.00 -0.77 12.57
N ILE A 157 -3.53 0.44 12.21
CA ILE A 157 -2.98 1.38 13.19
C ILE A 157 -4.12 2.05 13.96
N GLU A 158 -5.16 2.52 13.26
CA GLU A 158 -6.35 3.10 13.90
C GLU A 158 -7.08 2.07 14.78
N GLU A 159 -7.23 0.84 14.30
CA GLU A 159 -7.91 -0.24 15.05
C GLU A 159 -7.09 -0.74 16.25
N GLY A 160 -5.76 -0.60 16.22
CA GLY A 160 -4.85 -1.03 17.28
C GLY A 160 -4.52 0.03 18.33
N GLY A 161 -5.00 1.27 18.16
CA GLY A 161 -4.78 2.35 19.11
C GLY A 161 -5.55 2.16 20.44
N PRO A 162 -5.12 2.78 21.54
CA PRO A 162 -5.92 2.82 22.76
C PRO A 162 -7.23 3.58 22.48
N GLY A 163 -8.37 2.92 22.67
CA GLY A 163 -9.70 3.54 22.63
C GLY A 163 -9.93 4.54 23.75
#